data_AF-G4RQ33-F1
#
_entry.id   AF-G4RQ33-F1
#
_cell.length_a   1.000
_cell.length_b   1.000
_cell.length_c   1.000
_cell.angle_alpha   90.00
_cell.angle_beta   90.00
_cell.angle_gamma   90.00
#
_symmetry.space_group_name_H-M   'P 1'
#
loop_
_entity.id
_entity.type
_entity.pdbx_description
1 polymer ?
#
loop_
_entity_poly.entity_id
_entity_poly.type
_entity_poly.pdbx_seq_one_letter_code
_entity_poly.pdbx_strand_id
1 'polypeptide(L)'
;MYNLNEEDNYLVIELASIALKDDDIVESRIVLKTDRAGAVLEGGYKSVDDALNVSAESLLDVIDRVEAEMDKIEYALESDLRVEPMQIYDVSYLVHAVYDHAMALRALANQLARRRLVKRKTAERIRYASRRAAALRRGLLDLRLLYLSQIQSSINISMKRMTLVSTLALPAILISSIYGMNLSHIPLADNPLAVFGIMALASAIFALLVYRM
;
A
#
# COMPACT_ATOMS: atom_id res chain seq x y z
N MET A 1 -14.75 -2.39 21.12
CA MET A 1 -13.74 -3.33 21.66
C MET A 1 -12.95 -2.76 22.83
N TYR A 2 -12.59 -1.47 22.79
CA TYR A 2 -12.03 -0.77 23.95
C TYR A 2 -13.13 0.07 24.59
N ASN A 3 -13.48 -0.23 25.84
CA ASN A 3 -14.54 0.49 26.54
C ASN A 3 -14.28 0.52 28.05
N LEU A 4 -14.81 1.55 28.70
CA LEU A 4 -14.82 1.71 30.15
C LEU A 4 -16.28 1.91 30.58
N ASN A 5 -16.86 0.88 31.21
CA ASN A 5 -18.18 0.97 31.81
C ASN A 5 -18.06 1.06 33.33
N GLU A 6 -18.94 1.84 33.94
CA GLU A 6 -18.97 2.08 35.39
C GLU A 6 -20.28 1.51 35.93
N GLU A 7 -20.19 0.47 36.75
CA GLU A 7 -21.30 -0.10 37.50
C GLU A 7 -21.17 0.34 38.97
N ASP A 8 -22.28 0.31 39.73
CA ASP A 8 -22.41 1.00 41.04
C ASP A 8 -21.24 0.76 42.01
N ASN A 9 -20.56 -0.39 41.95
CA ASN A 9 -19.38 -0.72 42.76
C ASN A 9 -18.09 -1.08 41.99
N TYR A 10 -18.10 -1.20 40.66
CA TYR A 10 -16.98 -1.74 39.89
C TYR A 10 -16.78 -1.02 38.55
N LEU A 11 -15.53 -0.99 38.08
CA LEU A 11 -15.18 -0.56 36.72
C LEU A 11 -14.99 -1.79 35.85
N VAL A 12 -15.67 -1.85 34.72
CA VAL A 12 -15.48 -2.88 33.71
C VAL A 12 -14.67 -2.27 32.57
N ILE A 13 -13.45 -2.78 32.39
CA ILE A 13 -12.52 -2.34 31.35
C ILE A 13 -12.45 -3.43 30.30
N GLU A 14 -12.86 -3.09 29.09
CA GLU A 14 -12.69 -3.93 27.91
C GLU A 14 -11.54 -3.37 27.08
N LEU A 15 -10.61 -4.23 26.70
CA LEU A 15 -9.52 -3.90 25.80
C LEU A 15 -9.17 -5.14 24.96
N ALA A 16 -8.36 -4.95 23.93
CA ALA A 16 -7.89 -6.06 23.10
C ALA A 16 -6.37 -6.06 22.98
N SER A 17 -5.81 -7.25 23.08
CA SER A 17 -4.45 -7.55 22.64
C SER A 17 -4.51 -8.11 21.22
N ILE A 18 -3.62 -7.70 20.34
CA ILE A 18 -3.64 -8.10 18.93
C ILE A 18 -2.41 -8.91 18.57
N ALA A 19 -2.56 -9.92 17.74
CA ALA A 19 -1.45 -10.68 17.18
C ALA A 19 -1.64 -10.85 15.68
N LEU A 20 -0.54 -10.85 14.93
CA LEU A 20 -0.57 -11.15 13.50
C LEU A 20 -0.47 -12.66 13.31
N LYS A 21 -1.47 -13.27 12.68
CA LYS A 21 -1.52 -14.70 12.38
C LYS A 21 -2.13 -14.91 10.99
N ASP A 22 -1.43 -15.68 10.16
CA ASP A 22 -1.89 -16.02 8.79
C ASP A 22 -2.33 -14.79 7.98
N ASP A 23 -1.51 -13.72 8.03
CA ASP A 23 -1.73 -12.42 7.38
C ASP A 23 -2.99 -11.64 7.81
N ASP A 24 -3.59 -12.02 8.94
CA ASP A 24 -4.70 -11.28 9.56
C ASP A 24 -4.39 -10.90 11.01
N ILE A 25 -5.08 -9.87 11.49
CA ILE A 25 -4.98 -9.41 12.87
C ILE A 25 -6.01 -10.17 13.70
N VAL A 26 -5.52 -11.08 14.55
CA VAL A 26 -6.35 -11.79 15.51
C VAL A 26 -6.43 -10.98 16.80
N GLU A 27 -7.65 -10.64 17.17
CA GLU A 27 -7.93 -9.90 18.40
C GLU A 27 -8.22 -10.87 19.57
N SER A 28 -7.51 -10.71 20.67
CA SER A 28 -7.78 -11.38 21.95
C SER A 28 -8.42 -10.39 22.90
N ARG A 29 -9.72 -10.58 23.18
CA ARG A 29 -10.48 -9.71 24.07
C ARG A 29 -10.06 -9.92 25.52
N ILE A 30 -9.69 -8.84 26.18
CA ILE A 30 -9.33 -8.77 27.60
C ILE A 30 -10.43 -7.98 28.31
N VAL A 31 -11.08 -8.62 29.28
CA VAL A 31 -12.09 -7.98 30.13
C VAL A 31 -11.58 -8.01 31.56
N LEU A 32 -11.48 -6.84 32.17
CA LEU A 32 -11.09 -6.67 33.56
C LEU A 32 -12.26 -6.08 34.33
N LYS A 33 -12.58 -6.67 35.48
CA LYS A 33 -13.38 -5.99 36.51
C LYS A 33 -12.45 -5.48 37.58
N THR A 34 -12.52 -4.19 37.89
CA THR A 34 -11.68 -3.57 38.91
C THR A 34 -12.51 -2.84 39.93
N ASP A 35 -11.97 -2.69 41.14
CA ASP A 35 -12.51 -1.71 42.08
C ASP A 35 -12.23 -0.27 41.58
N ARG A 36 -12.78 0.74 42.27
CA ARG A 36 -12.54 2.16 41.95
C ARG A 36 -11.09 2.60 42.20
N ALA A 37 -10.31 1.82 42.94
CA ALA A 37 -8.88 2.07 43.19
C ALA A 37 -7.97 1.46 42.11
N GLY A 38 -8.51 0.65 41.18
CA GLY A 38 -7.80 0.00 40.09
C GLY A 38 -7.26 -1.39 40.40
N ALA A 39 -7.60 -1.97 41.56
CA ALA A 39 -7.26 -3.36 41.86
C ALA A 39 -8.15 -4.28 41.02
N VAL A 40 -7.52 -5.21 40.30
CA VAL A 40 -8.22 -6.17 39.44
C VAL A 40 -8.87 -7.22 40.33
N LEU A 41 -10.19 -7.33 40.25
CA LEU A 41 -11.02 -8.30 40.96
C LEU A 41 -11.23 -9.55 40.11
N GLU A 42 -11.41 -9.38 38.80
CA GLU A 42 -11.50 -10.46 37.81
C GLU A 42 -10.76 -10.03 36.54
N GLY A 43 -10.06 -10.96 35.87
CA GLY A 43 -9.50 -10.68 34.54
C GLY A 43 -8.08 -11.17 34.24
N GLY A 44 -7.49 -12.06 35.03
CA GLY A 44 -6.22 -12.74 34.67
C GLY A 44 -4.94 -11.89 34.68
N TYR A 45 -5.04 -10.57 34.87
CA TYR A 45 -3.91 -9.64 34.97
C TYR A 45 -3.75 -9.07 36.37
N LYS A 46 -2.50 -8.70 36.73
CA LYS A 46 -2.19 -8.20 38.09
C LYS A 46 -2.72 -6.79 38.34
N SER A 47 -2.82 -5.98 37.29
CA SER A 47 -3.34 -4.60 37.36
C SER A 47 -3.81 -4.14 35.98
N VAL A 48 -4.60 -3.06 35.95
CA VAL A 48 -4.98 -2.39 34.69
C VAL A 48 -3.76 -1.95 33.90
N ASP A 49 -2.75 -1.41 34.59
CA ASP A 49 -1.47 -0.99 34.01
C ASP A 49 -0.72 -2.16 33.34
N ASP A 50 -0.77 -3.35 33.93
CA ASP A 50 -0.15 -4.57 33.41
C ASP A 50 -0.83 -5.03 32.11
N ALA A 51 -2.17 -5.08 32.10
CA ALA A 51 -2.93 -5.44 30.90
C ALA A 51 -2.74 -4.45 29.74
N LEU A 52 -2.70 -3.14 30.05
CA LEU A 52 -2.40 -2.10 29.08
C LEU A 52 -0.96 -2.21 28.54
N ASN A 53 0.01 -2.54 29.40
CA ASN A 53 1.39 -2.73 28.97
C ASN A 53 1.54 -3.92 28.04
N VAL A 54 0.94 -5.08 28.38
CA VAL A 54 0.94 -6.27 27.51
C VAL A 54 0.28 -5.97 26.17
N SER A 55 -0.85 -5.27 26.17
CA SER A 55 -1.53 -4.90 24.92
C SER A 55 -0.70 -3.92 24.07
N ALA A 56 0.04 -3.01 24.71
CA ALA A 56 0.95 -2.10 24.03
C ALA A 56 2.16 -2.80 23.44
N GLU A 57 2.70 -3.82 24.12
CA GLU A 57 3.79 -4.67 23.62
C GLU A 57 3.31 -5.49 22.42
N SER A 58 2.16 -6.16 22.55
CA SER A 58 1.53 -6.92 21.45
C SER A 58 1.28 -6.05 20.21
N LEU A 59 0.79 -4.82 20.40
CA LEU A 59 0.59 -3.86 19.31
C LEU A 59 1.91 -3.44 18.65
N LEU A 60 2.97 -3.23 19.42
CA LEU A 60 4.30 -2.90 18.86
C LEU A 60 4.87 -4.05 18.04
N ASP A 61 4.72 -5.29 18.51
CA ASP A 61 5.15 -6.47 17.76
C ASP A 61 4.41 -6.61 16.42
N VAL A 62 3.11 -6.30 16.39
CA VAL A 62 2.34 -6.28 15.14
C VAL A 62 2.77 -5.12 14.24
N ILE A 63 3.02 -3.94 14.80
CA ILE A 63 3.56 -2.78 14.06
C ILE A 63 4.88 -3.17 13.36
N ASP A 64 5.81 -3.79 14.08
CA ASP A 64 7.12 -4.19 13.54
C ASP A 64 6.98 -5.19 12.37
N ARG A 65 6.02 -6.12 12.46
CA ARG A 65 5.74 -7.08 11.37
C ARG A 65 5.11 -6.43 10.16
N VAL A 66 4.13 -5.54 10.36
CA VAL A 66 3.48 -4.80 9.27
C VAL A 66 4.47 -3.87 8.57
N GLU A 67 5.35 -3.23 9.32
CA GLU A 67 6.47 -2.43 8.78
C GLU A 67 7.36 -3.30 7.88
N ALA A 68 7.77 -4.48 8.35
CA ALA A 68 8.59 -5.39 7.55
C ALA A 68 7.90 -5.86 6.26
N GLU A 69 6.58 -6.07 6.25
CA GLU A 69 5.85 -6.37 5.02
C GLU A 69 5.78 -5.17 4.06
N MET A 70 5.60 -3.96 4.59
CA MET A 70 5.66 -2.73 3.78
C MET A 70 7.03 -2.58 3.13
N ASP A 71 8.12 -2.76 3.88
CA ASP A 71 9.50 -2.62 3.41
C ASP A 71 9.82 -3.63 2.28
N LYS A 72 9.31 -4.86 2.38
CA LYS A 72 9.46 -5.87 1.31
C LYS A 72 8.82 -5.42 0.01
N ILE A 73 7.61 -4.86 0.10
CA ILE A 73 6.90 -4.35 -1.07
C ILE A 73 7.62 -3.13 -1.63
N GLU A 74 8.03 -2.20 -0.78
CA GLU A 74 8.79 -1.01 -1.19
C GLU A 74 10.06 -1.42 -1.97
N TYR A 75 10.86 -2.32 -1.41
CA TYR A 75 12.05 -2.86 -2.05
C TYR A 75 11.75 -3.50 -3.42
N ALA A 76 10.64 -4.26 -3.51
CA ALA A 76 10.22 -4.86 -4.77
C ALA A 76 9.85 -3.79 -5.82
N LEU A 77 9.14 -2.74 -5.43
CA LEU A 77 8.79 -1.63 -6.31
C LEU A 77 10.02 -0.86 -6.80
N GLU A 78 10.96 -0.55 -5.89
CA GLU A 78 12.20 0.15 -6.22
C GLU A 78 13.12 -0.67 -7.14
N SER A 79 13.09 -1.99 -6.99
CA SER A 79 13.88 -2.92 -7.81
C SER A 79 13.20 -3.27 -9.14
N ASP A 80 12.15 -2.54 -9.53
CA ASP A 80 11.32 -2.80 -10.72
C ASP A 80 10.76 -4.24 -10.78
N LEU A 81 10.61 -4.91 -9.63
CA LEU A 81 9.98 -6.20 -9.53
C LEU A 81 8.46 -6.05 -9.63
N ARG A 82 7.82 -7.10 -10.14
CA ARG A 82 6.36 -7.15 -10.24
C ARG A 82 5.75 -7.31 -8.85
N VAL A 83 4.94 -6.33 -8.46
CA VAL A 83 4.10 -6.39 -7.26
C VAL A 83 2.66 -6.59 -7.69
N GLU A 84 2.00 -7.59 -7.09
CA GLU A 84 0.59 -7.85 -7.36
C GLU A 84 -0.30 -6.84 -6.62
N PRO A 85 -1.39 -6.34 -7.23
CA PRO A 85 -2.30 -5.40 -6.58
C PRO A 85 -2.82 -5.88 -5.21
N MET A 86 -2.97 -7.21 -5.05
CA MET A 86 -3.44 -7.80 -3.81
C MET A 86 -2.47 -7.54 -2.65
N GLN A 87 -1.16 -7.58 -2.87
CA GLN A 87 -0.16 -7.34 -1.83
C GLN A 87 -0.27 -5.92 -1.25
N ILE A 88 -0.55 -4.94 -2.11
CA ILE A 88 -0.80 -3.55 -1.70
C ILE A 88 -2.09 -3.46 -0.88
N TYR A 89 -3.13 -4.20 -1.26
CA TYR A 89 -4.41 -4.23 -0.55
C TYR A 89 -4.27 -4.87 0.84
N ASP A 90 -3.58 -6.01 0.94
CA ASP A 90 -3.41 -6.76 2.19
C ASP A 90 -2.66 -5.90 3.22
N VAL A 91 -1.53 -5.32 2.82
CA VAL A 91 -0.77 -4.41 3.69
C VAL A 91 -1.57 -3.15 4.04
N SER A 92 -2.38 -2.63 3.10
CA SER A 92 -3.27 -1.52 3.40
C SER A 92 -4.27 -1.84 4.50
N TYR A 93 -4.87 -3.03 4.43
CA TYR A 93 -5.81 -3.52 5.42
C TYR A 93 -5.14 -3.65 6.80
N LEU A 94 -3.96 -4.29 6.85
CA LEU A 94 -3.18 -4.44 8.09
C LEU A 94 -2.83 -3.09 8.74
N VAL A 95 -2.34 -2.13 7.95
CA VAL A 95 -1.98 -0.79 8.44
C VAL A 95 -3.20 -0.05 9.00
N HIS A 96 -4.36 -0.16 8.35
CA HIS A 96 -5.59 0.45 8.84
C HIS A 96 -6.04 -0.17 10.17
N ALA A 97 -6.07 -1.49 10.25
CA ALA A 97 -6.44 -2.20 11.47
C ALA A 97 -5.49 -1.86 12.64
N VAL A 98 -4.18 -1.90 12.42
CA VAL A 98 -3.18 -1.48 13.43
C VAL A 98 -3.39 -0.05 13.89
N TYR A 99 -3.66 0.88 12.96
CA TYR A 99 -3.93 2.27 13.29
C TYR A 99 -5.15 2.43 14.19
N ASP A 100 -6.25 1.75 13.86
CA ASP A 100 -7.49 1.82 14.63
C ASP A 100 -7.31 1.26 16.05
N HIS A 101 -6.63 0.12 16.18
CA HIS A 101 -6.25 -0.44 17.49
C HIS A 101 -5.37 0.51 18.30
N ALA A 102 -4.37 1.12 17.67
CA ALA A 102 -3.46 2.04 18.35
C ALA A 102 -4.17 3.30 18.85
N MET A 103 -5.13 3.82 18.08
CA MET A 103 -5.95 4.97 18.49
C MET A 103 -6.91 4.60 19.61
N ALA A 104 -7.57 3.44 19.53
CA ALA A 104 -8.50 2.98 20.54
C ALA A 104 -7.80 2.69 21.88
N LEU A 105 -6.66 2.00 21.86
CA LEU A 105 -5.84 1.75 23.05
C LEU A 105 -5.35 3.06 23.69
N ARG A 106 -4.93 4.05 22.87
CA ARG A 106 -4.54 5.37 23.37
C ARG A 106 -5.71 6.13 23.98
N ALA A 107 -6.90 6.08 23.38
CA ALA A 107 -8.09 6.72 23.92
C ALA A 107 -8.44 6.14 25.31
N LEU A 108 -8.47 4.81 25.43
CA LEU A 108 -8.71 4.12 26.70
C LEU A 108 -7.64 4.46 27.74
N ALA A 109 -6.35 4.42 27.37
CA ALA A 109 -5.25 4.77 28.25
C ALA A 109 -5.36 6.22 28.77
N ASN A 110 -5.79 7.17 27.93
CA ASN A 110 -6.01 8.55 28.34
C ASN A 110 -7.16 8.69 29.35
N GLN A 111 -8.26 7.93 29.17
CA GLN A 111 -9.37 7.91 30.12
C GLN A 111 -8.94 7.35 31.48
N LEU A 112 -8.20 6.24 31.47
CA LEU A 112 -7.70 5.59 32.69
C LEU A 112 -6.60 6.41 33.37
N ALA A 113 -5.78 7.14 32.61
CA ALA A 113 -4.75 8.04 33.15
C ALA A 113 -5.37 9.20 33.94
N ARG A 114 -6.53 9.73 33.53
CA ARG A 114 -7.27 10.76 34.30
C ARG A 114 -7.69 10.25 35.69
N ARG A 115 -7.91 8.94 35.81
CA ARG A 115 -8.26 8.25 37.07
C ARG A 115 -7.04 7.76 37.85
N ARG A 116 -5.81 8.10 37.42
CA ARG A 116 -4.52 7.66 38.01
C ARG A 116 -4.32 6.12 38.00
N LEU A 117 -5.00 5.41 37.09
CA LEU A 117 -4.93 3.95 36.97
C LEU A 117 -3.82 3.45 36.02
N VAL A 118 -3.09 4.37 35.38
CA VAL A 118 -2.06 4.06 34.39
C VAL A 118 -0.75 4.71 34.81
N LYS A 119 0.34 3.94 34.82
CA LYS A 119 1.67 4.50 35.11
C LYS A 119 2.15 5.33 33.91
N ARG A 120 2.94 6.35 34.21
CA ARG A 120 3.53 7.24 33.20
C ARG A 120 4.29 6.47 32.11
N LYS A 121 5.05 5.44 32.49
CA LYS A 121 5.82 4.58 31.56
C LYS A 121 4.91 3.90 30.53
N THR A 122 3.83 3.27 30.97
CA THR A 122 2.84 2.59 30.12
C THR A 122 2.14 3.59 29.19
N ALA A 123 1.76 4.76 29.71
CA ALA A 123 1.17 5.82 28.90
C ALA A 123 2.15 6.40 27.84
N GLU A 124 3.44 6.48 28.14
CA GLU A 124 4.48 6.86 27.16
C GLU A 124 4.64 5.80 26.06
N ARG A 125 4.64 4.52 26.42
CA ARG A 125 4.73 3.40 25.47
C ARG A 125 3.52 3.35 24.53
N ILE A 126 2.30 3.50 25.04
CA ILE A 126 1.08 3.56 24.21
C ILE A 126 1.10 4.78 23.29
N ARG A 127 1.57 5.94 23.78
CA ARG A 127 1.76 7.13 22.92
C ARG A 127 2.78 6.85 21.82
N TYR A 128 3.88 6.17 22.11
CA TYR A 128 4.87 5.77 21.12
C TYR A 128 4.28 4.82 20.07
N ALA A 129 3.57 3.76 20.47
CA ALA A 129 2.89 2.84 19.56
C ALA A 129 1.91 3.58 18.62
N SER A 130 1.09 4.50 19.17
CA SER A 130 0.16 5.30 18.37
C SER A 130 0.84 6.21 17.33
N ARG A 131 2.04 6.73 17.66
CA ARG A 131 2.82 7.55 16.71
C ARG A 131 3.42 6.69 15.61
N ARG A 132 3.91 5.49 15.93
CA ARG A 132 4.42 4.53 14.93
C ARG A 132 3.31 4.07 13.99
N ALA A 133 2.14 3.69 14.51
CA ALA A 133 0.99 3.35 13.68
C ALA A 133 0.57 4.50 12.74
N ALA A 134 0.60 5.75 13.23
CA ALA A 134 0.36 6.93 12.40
C ALA A 134 1.47 7.20 11.37
N ALA A 135 2.71 6.77 11.63
CA ALA A 135 3.79 6.81 10.66
C ALA A 135 3.61 5.74 9.57
N LEU A 136 3.28 4.49 9.93
CA LEU A 136 2.95 3.43 8.98
C LEU A 136 1.83 3.85 8.02
N ARG A 137 0.75 4.45 8.55
CA ARG A 137 -0.35 4.96 7.71
C ARG A 137 0.10 6.02 6.70
N ARG A 138 1.11 6.83 7.03
CA ARG A 138 1.70 7.80 6.09
C ARG A 138 2.58 7.10 5.07
N GLY A 139 3.46 6.20 5.52
CA GLY A 139 4.30 5.39 4.62
C GLY A 139 3.47 4.57 3.62
N LEU A 140 2.29 4.09 4.01
CA LEU A 140 1.37 3.40 3.09
C LEU A 140 0.91 4.28 1.93
N LEU A 141 0.69 5.58 2.18
CA LEU A 141 0.34 6.52 1.11
C LEU A 141 1.50 6.68 0.14
N ASP A 142 2.72 6.82 0.66
CA ASP A 142 3.93 6.94 -0.15
C ASP A 142 4.17 5.66 -0.98
N LEU A 143 3.97 4.48 -0.38
CA LEU A 143 4.05 3.18 -1.05
C LEU A 143 3.04 3.05 -2.20
N ARG A 144 1.79 3.48 -1.98
CA ARG A 144 0.75 3.48 -3.02
C ARG A 144 1.11 4.44 -4.17
N LEU A 145 1.70 5.59 -3.87
CA LEU A 145 2.16 6.53 -4.88
C LEU A 145 3.32 5.94 -5.70
N LEU A 146 4.25 5.26 -5.04
CA LEU A 146 5.35 4.54 -5.70
C LEU A 146 4.82 3.46 -6.65
N TYR A 147 3.87 2.64 -6.19
CA TYR A 147 3.23 1.61 -7.02
C TYR A 147 2.53 2.21 -8.25
N LEU A 148 1.79 3.31 -8.08
CA LEU A 148 1.15 4.01 -9.20
C LEU A 148 2.18 4.57 -10.19
N SER A 149 3.30 5.12 -9.70
CA SER A 149 4.41 5.59 -10.53
C SER A 149 5.00 4.47 -11.38
N GLN A 150 5.21 3.29 -10.78
CA GLN A 150 5.71 2.11 -11.49
C GLN A 150 4.74 1.66 -12.60
N ILE A 151 3.44 1.60 -12.30
CA ILE A 151 2.40 1.30 -13.30
C ILE A 151 2.45 2.30 -14.45
N GLN A 152 2.47 3.60 -14.14
CA GLN A 152 2.51 4.66 -15.16
C GLN A 152 3.77 4.54 -16.02
N SER A 153 4.91 4.24 -15.41
CA SER A 153 6.16 3.99 -16.13
C SER A 153 6.02 2.81 -17.11
N SER A 154 5.44 1.69 -16.66
CA SER A 154 5.21 0.51 -17.51
C SER A 154 4.26 0.79 -18.68
N ILE A 155 3.20 1.58 -18.44
CA ILE A 155 2.25 2.00 -19.48
C ILE A 155 2.97 2.93 -20.47
N ASN A 156 3.77 3.87 -20.00
CA ASN A 156 4.55 4.77 -20.87
C ASN A 156 5.53 4.00 -21.76
N ILE A 157 6.22 2.99 -21.22
CA ILE A 157 7.10 2.13 -22.02
C ILE A 157 6.30 1.36 -23.07
N SER A 158 5.15 0.81 -22.69
CA SER A 158 4.27 0.06 -23.61
C SER A 158 3.74 0.94 -24.72
N MET A 159 3.29 2.17 -24.40
CA MET A 159 2.87 3.17 -25.38
C MET A 159 4.00 3.53 -26.34
N LYS A 160 5.22 3.77 -25.84
CA LYS A 160 6.39 4.05 -26.71
C LYS A 160 6.66 2.92 -27.69
N ARG A 161 6.57 1.66 -27.23
CA ARG A 161 6.75 0.48 -28.10
C ARG A 161 5.67 0.39 -29.17
N MET A 162 4.40 0.55 -28.80
CA MET A 162 3.28 0.53 -29.74
C MET A 162 3.37 1.68 -30.76
N THR A 163 3.73 2.88 -30.32
CA THR A 163 3.94 4.04 -31.18
C THR A 163 5.08 3.79 -32.15
N LEU A 164 6.21 3.24 -31.70
CA LEU A 164 7.34 2.92 -32.58
C LEU A 164 6.93 1.93 -33.67
N VAL A 165 6.22 0.85 -33.30
CA VAL A 165 5.72 -0.14 -34.26
C VAL A 165 4.75 0.50 -35.25
N SER A 166 3.78 1.27 -34.76
CA SER A 166 2.77 1.94 -35.60
C SER A 166 3.40 2.94 -36.55
N THR A 167 4.39 3.69 -36.06
CA THR A 167 5.09 4.70 -36.83
C THR A 167 5.93 4.12 -37.96
N LEU A 168 6.48 2.91 -37.78
CA LEU A 168 7.15 2.17 -38.84
C LEU A 168 6.16 1.49 -39.80
N ALA A 169 5.04 0.97 -39.29
CA ALA A 169 4.06 0.24 -40.08
C ALA A 169 3.20 1.15 -40.96
N LEU A 170 2.75 2.30 -40.46
CA LEU A 170 1.80 3.18 -41.17
C LEU A 170 2.30 3.63 -42.54
N PRO A 171 3.55 4.11 -42.72
CA PRO A 171 4.06 4.47 -44.04
C PRO A 171 4.11 3.28 -45.00
N ALA A 172 4.53 2.11 -44.51
CA ALA A 172 4.57 0.89 -45.32
C ALA A 172 3.17 0.44 -45.74
N ILE A 173 2.19 0.50 -44.83
CA ILE A 173 0.78 0.20 -45.13
C ILE A 173 0.23 1.20 -46.15
N LEU A 174 0.48 2.50 -45.97
CA LEU A 174 0.03 3.56 -46.89
C LEU A 174 0.56 3.34 -48.31
N ILE A 175 1.86 3.11 -48.46
CA ILE A 175 2.45 2.93 -49.79
C ILE A 175 1.96 1.60 -50.39
N SER A 176 1.88 0.52 -49.59
CA SER A 176 1.32 -0.75 -50.08
C SER A 176 -0.14 -0.61 -50.51
N SER A 177 -0.93 0.21 -49.82
CA SER A 177 -2.32 0.49 -50.18
C SER A 177 -2.41 1.26 -51.48
N ILE A 178 -1.58 2.29 -51.70
CA ILE A 178 -1.59 3.10 -52.92
C ILE A 178 -1.21 2.24 -54.14
N TYR A 179 -0.13 1.47 -54.04
CA TYR A 179 0.34 0.63 -55.14
C TYR A 179 -0.47 -0.68 -55.31
N GLY A 180 -1.26 -1.07 -54.31
CA GLY A 180 -2.22 -2.17 -54.39
C GLY A 180 -3.55 -1.81 -55.07
N MET A 181 -3.78 -0.53 -55.40
CA MET A 181 -4.99 -0.10 -56.10
C MET A 181 -4.88 -0.33 -57.62
N ASN A 182 -5.97 -0.80 -58.24
CA ASN A 182 -6.09 -0.95 -59.71
C ASN A 182 -6.29 0.41 -60.42
N LEU A 183 -5.34 1.34 -60.29
CA LEU A 183 -5.36 2.63 -60.98
C LEU A 183 -4.63 2.52 -62.32
N SER A 184 -5.26 3.00 -63.41
CA SER A 184 -4.74 2.85 -64.78
C SER A 184 -3.47 3.65 -65.10
N HIS A 185 -3.11 4.65 -64.29
CA HIS A 185 -1.89 5.45 -64.45
C HIS A 185 -1.29 5.73 -63.06
N ILE A 186 -0.48 4.81 -62.56
CA ILE A 186 0.32 5.04 -61.35
C ILE A 186 1.74 5.43 -61.81
N PRO A 187 2.23 6.63 -61.48
CA PRO A 187 3.58 7.04 -61.83
C PRO A 187 4.60 6.12 -61.13
N LEU A 188 5.62 5.68 -61.87
CA LEU A 188 6.68 4.75 -61.43
C LEU A 188 6.24 3.29 -61.12
N ALA A 189 5.00 2.88 -61.42
CA ALA A 189 4.57 1.50 -61.20
C ALA A 189 5.24 0.46 -62.12
N ASP A 190 5.65 0.86 -63.33
CA ASP A 190 6.33 -0.02 -64.30
C ASP A 190 7.76 -0.39 -63.88
N ASN A 191 8.33 0.31 -62.88
CA ASN A 191 9.69 0.06 -62.38
C ASN A 191 9.68 -0.42 -60.92
N PRO A 192 9.81 -1.73 -60.66
CA PRO A 192 9.77 -2.29 -59.31
C PRO A 192 10.83 -1.69 -58.38
N LEU A 193 12.02 -1.35 -58.89
CA LEU A 193 13.09 -0.72 -58.09
C LEU A 193 12.71 0.66 -57.56
N ALA A 194 11.94 1.44 -58.34
CA ALA A 194 11.50 2.77 -57.93
C ALA A 194 10.48 2.71 -56.78
N VAL A 195 9.57 1.73 -56.82
CA VAL A 195 8.58 1.49 -55.76
C VAL A 195 9.27 1.09 -54.45
N PHE A 196 10.23 0.15 -54.51
CA PHE A 196 11.02 -0.23 -53.33
C PHE A 196 11.87 0.94 -52.81
N GLY A 197 12.42 1.77 -53.68
CA GLY A 197 13.17 2.97 -53.30
C GLY A 197 12.32 4.01 -52.55
N ILE A 198 11.10 4.28 -53.02
CA ILE A 198 10.16 5.19 -52.35
C ILE A 198 9.74 4.64 -50.99
N MET A 199 9.50 3.34 -50.89
CA MET A 199 9.21 2.70 -49.60
C MET A 199 10.36 2.79 -48.60
N ALA A 200 11.59 2.52 -49.05
CA ALA A 200 12.77 2.61 -48.22
C ALA A 200 13.01 4.05 -47.74
N LEU A 201 12.86 5.03 -48.63
CA LEU A 201 13.02 6.45 -48.32
C LEU A 201 11.95 6.93 -47.32
N ALA A 202 10.68 6.61 -47.56
CA ALA A 202 9.59 7.01 -46.68
C ALA A 202 9.75 6.40 -45.28
N SER A 203 10.11 5.11 -45.20
CA SER A 203 10.39 4.43 -43.94
C SER A 203 11.60 5.05 -43.21
N ALA A 204 12.66 5.41 -43.94
CA ALA A 204 13.85 6.05 -43.37
C ALA A 204 13.58 7.48 -42.85
N ILE A 205 12.80 8.29 -43.58
CA ILE A 205 12.41 9.63 -43.14
C ILE A 205 11.57 9.54 -41.87
N PHE A 206 10.62 8.62 -41.82
CA PHE A 206 9.78 8.41 -40.64
C PHE A 206 10.58 7.90 -39.44
N ALA A 207 11.50 6.95 -39.64
CA ALA A 207 12.40 6.49 -38.59
C ALA A 207 13.32 7.61 -38.06
N LEU A 208 13.80 8.50 -38.94
CA LEU A 208 14.64 9.63 -38.58
C LEU A 208 13.87 10.71 -37.80
N LEU A 209 12.60 10.93 -38.14
CA LEU A 209 11.69 11.80 -37.38
C LEU A 209 11.45 11.27 -35.96
N VAL A 210 11.25 9.95 -35.81
CA VAL A 210 11.08 9.30 -34.49
C VAL A 210 12.36 9.36 -33.67
N TYR A 211 13.52 9.10 -34.27
CA TYR A 211 14.80 9.14 -33.56
C TYR A 211 15.16 10.53 -33.03
N ARG A 212 14.62 11.59 -33.65
CA ARG A 212 14.83 12.98 -33.22
C ARG A 212 13.80 13.50 -32.22
N MET A 213 12.73 12.76 -31.95
CA MET A 213 11.72 13.07 -30.93
C MET A 213 12.08 12.45 -29.59
#